data_AF-K1TRI3-F1
#
_entry.id   AF-K1TRI3-F1
#
_cell.length_a   1.000
_cell.length_b   1.000
_cell.length_c   1.000
_cell.angle_alpha   90.00
_cell.angle_beta   90.00
_cell.angle_gamma   90.00
#
_symmetry.space_group_name_H-M   'P 1'
#
loop_
_entity.id
_entity.type
_entity.pdbx_description
1 polymer ?
#
loop_
_entity_poly.entity_id
_entity_poly.type
_entity_poly.pdbx_seq_one_letter_code
_entity_poly.pdbx_strand_id
1 'polypeptide(L)'
;MDIIFGPLYQQHIKPLAEFAKKQDTRLVIPFTSKDNTVFQNPAVYQINTPQSYLYSEVYDHFVRQFPNANVIFIEASQGTKDKAEFIKGLKDELRNRSIPMKSLKEDVTVESLKTVLRTDRENIFIPTSGSNLTLIKILPQLTLLVREQPESRIHLFGYPEWQTYTKDHLEAFFELDTYFYSSFYTNNLCCLPPSTLPKTTADGMARRWTSA
;
A
#
# COMPACT_ATOMS: atom_id res chain seq x y z
N MET A 1 -6.99 -39.28 6.70
CA MET A 1 -6.93 -37.91 7.27
C MET A 1 -6.99 -36.99 6.07
N ASP A 2 -8.04 -36.20 5.92
CA ASP A 2 -8.36 -35.58 4.62
C ASP A 2 -7.75 -34.19 4.44
N ILE A 3 -7.43 -33.52 5.56
CA ILE A 3 -6.89 -32.16 5.56
C ILE A 3 -6.05 -31.89 6.82
N ILE A 4 -4.99 -31.10 6.66
CA ILE A 4 -4.09 -30.64 7.73
C ILE A 4 -4.10 -29.12 7.73
N PHE A 5 -4.34 -28.50 8.89
CA PHE A 5 -4.25 -27.05 9.09
C PHE A 5 -2.95 -26.70 9.82
N GLY A 6 -2.12 -25.85 9.21
CA GLY A 6 -0.80 -25.46 9.71
C GLY A 6 0.25 -25.49 8.61
N PRO A 7 1.55 -25.34 8.93
CA PRO A 7 2.14 -25.03 10.24
C PRO A 7 2.22 -23.52 10.53
N LEU A 8 2.52 -23.16 11.78
CA LEU A 8 2.77 -21.77 12.20
C LEU A 8 4.11 -21.22 11.68
N TYR A 9 5.16 -22.05 11.68
CA TYR A 9 6.52 -21.65 11.28
C TYR A 9 6.89 -22.12 9.87
N GLN A 10 7.56 -21.25 9.11
CA GLN A 10 7.96 -21.52 7.72
C GLN A 10 8.84 -22.75 7.54
N GLN A 11 9.75 -22.99 8.47
CA GLN A 11 10.68 -24.13 8.43
C GLN A 11 9.97 -25.49 8.36
N HIS A 12 8.72 -25.59 8.81
CA HIS A 12 7.95 -26.84 8.80
C HIS A 12 7.09 -27.02 7.56
N ILE A 13 6.97 -26.00 6.69
CA ILE A 13 6.11 -26.05 5.51
C ILE A 13 6.59 -27.11 4.53
N LYS A 14 7.87 -27.10 4.18
CA LYS A 14 8.45 -28.06 3.22
C LYS A 14 8.26 -29.53 3.65
N PRO A 15 8.65 -29.93 4.88
CA PRO A 15 8.41 -31.30 5.34
C PRO A 15 6.93 -31.70 5.33
N LEU A 16 6.02 -30.80 5.77
CA LEU A 16 4.59 -31.08 5.76
C LEU A 16 4.02 -31.17 4.34
N ALA A 17 4.48 -30.32 3.42
CA ALA A 17 4.04 -30.32 2.03
C ALA A 17 4.47 -31.61 1.32
N GLU A 18 5.68 -32.11 1.58
CA GLU A 18 6.13 -33.41 1.06
C GLU A 18 5.34 -34.58 1.65
N PHE A 19 5.05 -34.54 2.96
CA PHE A 19 4.19 -35.54 3.60
C PHE A 19 2.77 -35.53 3.01
N ALA A 20 2.16 -34.35 2.90
CA ALA A 20 0.85 -34.12 2.32
C ALA A 20 0.76 -34.67 0.89
N LYS A 21 1.79 -34.41 0.07
CA LYS A 21 1.88 -34.95 -1.29
C LYS A 21 2.00 -36.47 -1.33
N LYS A 22 2.80 -37.07 -0.43
CA LYS A 22 2.98 -38.53 -0.37
C LYS A 22 1.73 -39.27 0.12
N GLN A 23 0.93 -38.63 0.97
CA GLN A 23 -0.25 -39.22 1.61
C GLN A 23 -1.57 -38.75 0.98
N ASP A 24 -1.52 -38.10 -0.19
CA ASP A 24 -2.67 -37.50 -0.87
C ASP A 24 -3.58 -36.68 0.07
N THR A 25 -2.95 -35.96 1.00
CA THR A 25 -3.63 -35.17 2.03
C THR A 25 -3.53 -33.69 1.68
N ARG A 26 -4.60 -32.92 1.90
CA ARG A 26 -4.60 -31.48 1.64
C ARG A 26 -3.93 -30.73 2.80
N LEU A 27 -3.03 -29.81 2.51
CA LEU A 27 -2.39 -28.94 3.51
C LEU A 27 -2.90 -27.52 3.36
N VAL A 28 -3.45 -26.95 4.43
CA VAL A 28 -3.90 -25.56 4.49
C VAL A 28 -2.98 -24.77 5.40
N ILE A 29 -2.30 -23.76 4.85
CA ILE A 29 -1.34 -22.91 5.56
C ILE A 29 -2.01 -21.57 5.91
N PRO A 30 -2.32 -21.31 7.20
CA PRO A 30 -3.13 -20.15 7.58
C PRO A 30 -2.33 -18.87 7.85
N PHE A 31 -1.03 -18.94 8.19
CA PHE A 31 -0.31 -17.79 8.75
C PHE A 31 0.77 -17.18 7.85
N THR A 32 1.54 -17.99 7.12
CA THR A 32 2.61 -17.45 6.27
C THR A 32 2.10 -17.01 4.90
N SER A 33 2.62 -15.88 4.42
CA SER A 33 2.34 -15.31 3.10
C SER A 33 3.53 -15.40 2.13
N LYS A 34 4.71 -15.84 2.59
CA LYS A 34 5.99 -15.77 1.86
C LYS A 34 6.46 -17.11 1.26
N ASP A 35 5.60 -18.12 1.12
CA ASP A 35 6.03 -19.42 0.61
C ASP A 35 5.47 -19.72 -0.81
N ASN A 36 6.36 -19.99 -1.75
CA ASN A 36 6.02 -20.29 -3.15
C ASN A 36 5.69 -21.78 -3.39
N THR A 37 5.68 -22.63 -2.36
CA THR A 37 5.37 -24.07 -2.50
C THR A 37 3.96 -24.33 -3.02
N VAL A 38 3.04 -23.39 -2.86
CA VAL A 38 1.68 -23.43 -3.45
C VAL A 38 1.74 -23.57 -4.97
N PHE A 39 2.75 -23.00 -5.63
CA PHE A 39 2.90 -23.08 -7.09
C PHE A 39 3.41 -24.44 -7.59
N GLN A 40 4.01 -25.24 -6.70
CA GLN A 40 4.67 -26.50 -7.06
C GLN A 40 3.91 -27.73 -6.55
N ASN A 41 2.92 -27.55 -5.68
CA ASN A 41 2.17 -28.64 -5.06
C ASN A 41 0.66 -28.34 -5.02
N PRO A 42 -0.16 -29.03 -5.85
CA PRO A 42 -1.61 -28.82 -5.90
C PRO A 42 -2.35 -29.24 -4.62
N ALA A 43 -1.68 -29.99 -3.73
CA ALA A 43 -2.24 -30.38 -2.44
C ALA A 43 -2.08 -29.29 -1.36
N VAL A 44 -1.36 -28.20 -1.65
CA VAL A 44 -1.08 -27.11 -0.69
C VAL A 44 -1.95 -25.91 -1.02
N TYR A 45 -2.65 -25.40 -0.01
CA TYR A 45 -3.50 -24.22 -0.07
C TYR A 45 -2.99 -23.20 0.95
N GLN A 46 -2.74 -21.97 0.53
CA GLN A 46 -2.32 -20.90 1.42
C GLN A 46 -3.45 -19.89 1.57
N ILE A 47 -3.87 -19.63 2.81
CA ILE A 47 -5.01 -18.73 3.08
C ILE A 47 -4.58 -17.27 2.85
N ASN A 48 -3.35 -16.91 3.24
CA ASN A 48 -2.82 -15.58 2.98
C ASN A 48 -2.26 -15.52 1.56
N THR A 49 -2.95 -14.81 0.67
CA THR A 49 -2.42 -14.50 -0.66
C THR A 49 -1.11 -13.70 -0.53
N PRO A 50 -0.06 -14.08 -1.29
CA PRO A 50 1.14 -13.25 -1.36
C PRO A 50 0.75 -11.82 -1.77
N GLN A 51 1.28 -10.81 -1.10
CA GLN A 51 0.96 -9.41 -1.42
C GLN A 51 1.24 -9.06 -2.89
N SER A 52 2.18 -9.77 -3.53
CA SER A 52 2.53 -9.61 -4.93
C SER A 52 1.36 -9.83 -5.90
N TYR A 53 0.37 -10.65 -5.55
CA TYR A 53 -0.84 -10.82 -6.37
C TYR A 53 -1.65 -9.53 -6.48
N LEU A 54 -1.69 -8.74 -5.40
CA LEU A 54 -2.44 -7.50 -5.35
C LEU A 54 -1.75 -6.39 -6.13
N TYR A 55 -0.46 -6.49 -6.37
CA TYR A 55 0.31 -5.41 -6.98
C TYR A 55 -0.19 -5.08 -8.38
N SER A 56 -0.47 -6.10 -9.20
CA SER A 56 -1.01 -5.92 -10.56
C SER A 56 -2.32 -5.12 -10.57
N GLU A 57 -3.29 -5.54 -9.77
CA GLU A 57 -4.58 -4.84 -9.59
C GLU A 57 -4.37 -3.41 -9.08
N VAL A 58 -3.48 -3.22 -8.11
CA VAL A 58 -3.18 -1.89 -7.54
C VAL A 58 -2.59 -0.98 -8.61
N TYR A 59 -1.70 -1.47 -9.47
CA TYR A 59 -1.12 -0.66 -10.54
C TYR A 59 -2.18 -0.23 -11.57
N ASP A 60 -3.02 -1.17 -11.99
CA ASP A 60 -4.09 -0.89 -12.95
C ASP A 60 -5.09 0.12 -12.39
N HIS A 61 -5.48 -0.04 -11.12
CA HIS A 61 -6.34 0.92 -10.44
C HIS A 61 -5.68 2.28 -10.27
N PHE A 62 -4.41 2.32 -9.90
CA PHE A 62 -3.65 3.56 -9.75
C PHE A 62 -3.62 4.36 -11.06
N VAL A 63 -3.28 3.70 -12.18
CA VAL A 63 -3.22 4.35 -13.50
C VAL A 63 -4.59 4.82 -13.97
N ARG A 64 -5.66 4.06 -13.68
CA ARG A 64 -7.03 4.43 -14.05
C ARG A 64 -7.55 5.61 -13.26
N GLN A 65 -7.26 5.65 -11.95
CA GLN A 65 -7.70 6.73 -11.08
C GLN A 65 -6.92 8.03 -11.36
N PHE A 66 -5.65 7.89 -11.68
CA PHE A 66 -4.72 9.01 -11.83
C PHE A 66 -4.08 9.05 -13.23
N PRO A 67 -4.86 9.25 -14.31
CA PRO A 67 -4.37 9.19 -15.67
C PRO A 67 -3.38 10.32 -16.03
N ASN A 68 -3.43 11.45 -15.30
CA ASN A 68 -2.53 12.59 -15.49
C ASN A 68 -1.80 12.96 -14.19
N ALA A 69 -1.32 11.97 -13.45
CA ALA A 69 -0.55 12.22 -12.23
C ALA A 69 0.92 12.54 -12.49
N ASN A 70 1.51 13.20 -11.50
CA ASN A 70 2.94 13.37 -11.30
C ASN A 70 3.35 12.55 -10.08
N VAL A 71 4.01 11.42 -10.32
CA VAL A 71 4.35 10.48 -9.25
C VAL A 71 5.72 10.81 -8.69
N ILE A 72 5.81 10.97 -7.37
CA ILE A 72 7.01 11.36 -6.65
C ILE A 72 7.33 10.27 -5.63
N PHE A 73 8.39 9.51 -5.89
CA PHE A 73 8.88 8.48 -4.99
C PHE A 73 9.73 9.09 -3.88
N ILE A 74 9.46 8.73 -2.62
CA ILE A 74 10.27 9.13 -1.46
C ILE A 74 11.11 7.93 -1.00
N GLU A 75 12.38 7.95 -1.35
CA GLU A 75 13.36 6.92 -1.02
C GLU A 75 13.76 7.02 0.46
N ALA A 76 13.36 6.02 1.25
CA ALA A 76 13.76 5.92 2.64
C ALA A 76 15.26 5.57 2.74
N SER A 77 16.00 6.33 3.54
CA SER A 77 17.43 6.14 3.79
C SER A 77 17.68 4.93 4.71
N GLN A 78 16.72 4.62 5.58
CA GLN A 78 16.76 3.53 6.55
C GLN A 78 15.49 2.70 6.44
N GLY A 79 15.55 1.57 5.74
CA GLY A 79 14.35 0.77 5.50
C GLY A 79 14.66 -0.59 4.91
N THR A 80 13.90 -1.57 5.36
CA THR A 80 13.94 -2.93 4.89
C THR A 80 13.31 -2.93 3.47
N LYS A 81 13.98 -3.58 2.49
CA LYS A 81 13.58 -3.55 1.07
C LYS A 81 12.28 -4.33 0.79
N ASP A 82 11.42 -4.51 1.78
CA ASP A 82 10.19 -5.31 1.69
C ASP A 82 9.20 -4.78 0.65
N LYS A 83 9.29 -3.50 0.27
CA LYS A 83 8.46 -2.89 -0.78
C LYS A 83 9.21 -2.66 -2.10
N ALA A 84 10.45 -3.13 -2.23
CA ALA A 84 11.24 -2.91 -3.44
C ALA A 84 10.62 -3.56 -4.68
N GLU A 85 10.01 -4.74 -4.54
CA GLU A 85 9.28 -5.40 -5.64
C GLU A 85 8.06 -4.58 -6.07
N PHE A 86 7.29 -4.06 -5.11
CA PHE A 86 6.13 -3.20 -5.37
C PHE A 86 6.54 -1.92 -6.12
N ILE A 87 7.57 -1.23 -5.62
CA ILE A 87 8.06 0.02 -6.22
C ILE A 87 8.62 -0.25 -7.62
N LYS A 88 9.32 -1.37 -7.82
CA LYS A 88 9.84 -1.74 -9.13
C LYS A 88 8.72 -1.98 -10.13
N GLY A 89 7.72 -2.80 -9.78
CA GLY A 89 6.57 -3.04 -10.65
C GLY A 89 5.78 -1.78 -10.96
N LEU A 90 5.59 -0.91 -9.97
CA LEU A 90 4.90 0.37 -10.19
C LEU A 90 5.69 1.29 -11.13
N LYS A 91 7.02 1.42 -10.94
CA LYS A 91 7.88 2.20 -11.84
C LYS A 91 7.82 1.67 -13.28
N ASP A 92 7.76 0.36 -13.45
CA ASP A 92 7.66 -0.27 -14.77
C ASP A 92 6.31 0.03 -15.44
N GLU A 93 5.19 -0.04 -14.70
CA GLU A 93 3.86 0.33 -15.20
C GLU A 93 3.74 1.82 -15.54
N LEU A 94 4.25 2.71 -14.68
CA LEU A 94 4.25 4.15 -14.94
C LEU A 94 5.06 4.49 -16.20
N ARG A 95 6.19 3.81 -16.41
CA ARG A 95 7.01 3.96 -17.63
C ARG A 95 6.27 3.48 -18.87
N ASN A 96 5.58 2.33 -18.80
CA ASN A 96 4.76 1.82 -19.91
C ASN A 96 3.66 2.80 -20.32
N ARG A 97 3.11 3.56 -19.36
CA ARG A 97 2.05 4.56 -19.56
C ARG A 97 2.56 5.98 -19.81
N SER A 98 3.89 6.18 -19.87
CA SER A 98 4.52 7.50 -20.00
C SER A 98 4.12 8.52 -18.92
N ILE A 99 3.83 8.04 -17.70
CA ILE A 99 3.52 8.90 -16.55
C ILE A 99 4.83 9.43 -15.97
N PRO A 100 4.95 10.76 -15.73
CA PRO A 100 6.15 11.32 -15.15
C PRO A 100 6.38 10.79 -13.73
N MET A 101 7.60 10.27 -13.52
CA MET A 101 8.06 9.81 -12.23
C MET A 101 9.30 10.59 -11.79
N LYS A 102 9.32 11.03 -10.54
CA LYS A 102 10.48 11.62 -9.89
C LYS A 102 10.83 10.82 -8.64
N SER A 103 12.09 10.87 -8.22
CA SER A 103 12.53 10.21 -6.99
C SER A 103 13.30 11.23 -6.15
N LEU A 104 12.95 11.26 -4.87
CA LEU A 104 13.45 12.17 -3.85
C LEU A 104 13.82 11.33 -2.63
N LYS A 105 14.76 11.77 -1.81
CA LYS A 105 15.10 11.10 -0.55
C LYS A 105 14.12 11.50 0.55
N GLU A 106 14.03 10.72 1.63
CA GLU A 106 13.17 11.07 2.78
C GLU A 106 13.66 12.32 3.54
N ASP A 107 14.95 12.68 3.43
CA ASP A 107 15.53 13.86 4.08
C ASP A 107 15.35 15.15 3.24
N VAL A 108 14.40 15.15 2.30
CA VAL A 108 14.21 16.23 1.34
C VAL A 108 13.47 17.41 1.95
N THR A 109 13.95 18.63 1.69
CA THR A 109 13.34 19.88 2.17
C THR A 109 12.08 20.24 1.37
N VAL A 110 11.20 21.04 1.98
CA VAL A 110 9.97 21.50 1.33
C VAL A 110 10.24 22.31 0.05
N GLU A 111 11.36 23.02 -0.01
CA GLU A 111 11.80 23.72 -1.23
C GLU A 111 12.02 22.76 -2.40
N SER A 112 12.68 21.63 -2.15
CA SER A 112 12.90 20.60 -3.17
C SER A 112 11.59 19.94 -3.58
N LEU A 113 10.67 19.71 -2.62
CA LEU A 113 9.32 19.22 -2.93
C LEU A 113 8.59 20.19 -3.88
N LYS A 114 8.66 21.51 -3.62
CA LYS A 114 8.06 22.53 -4.50
C LYS A 114 8.59 22.48 -5.94
N THR A 115 9.88 22.20 -6.14
CA THR A 115 10.46 22.11 -7.50
C THR A 115 9.95 20.91 -8.30
N VAL A 116 9.48 19.87 -7.62
CA VAL A 116 8.98 18.66 -8.28
C VAL A 116 7.47 18.65 -8.46
N LEU A 117 6.75 19.49 -7.72
CA LEU A 117 5.31 19.67 -7.86
C LEU A 117 4.94 20.20 -9.24
N ARG A 118 3.78 19.77 -9.71
CA ARG A 118 3.12 20.28 -10.90
C ARG A 118 1.74 20.78 -10.52
N THR A 119 1.47 22.06 -10.76
CA THR A 119 0.17 22.68 -10.48
C THR A 119 -0.91 22.26 -11.50
N ASP A 120 -0.50 21.79 -12.69
CA ASP A 120 -1.40 21.30 -13.74
C ASP A 120 -1.83 19.83 -13.56
N ARG A 121 -1.30 19.14 -12.55
CA ARG A 121 -1.45 17.69 -12.36
C ARG A 121 -1.67 17.32 -10.89
N GLU A 122 -2.12 16.09 -10.68
CA GLU A 122 -2.22 15.51 -9.34
C GLU A 122 -0.86 14.97 -8.92
N ASN A 123 -0.35 15.45 -7.78
CA ASN A 123 0.98 15.09 -7.29
C ASN A 123 0.83 13.97 -6.27
N ILE A 124 1.35 12.79 -6.60
CA ILE A 124 1.18 11.60 -5.78
C ILE A 124 2.52 11.22 -5.18
N PHE A 125 2.60 11.30 -3.85
CA PHE A 125 3.79 10.92 -3.10
C PHE A 125 3.73 9.45 -2.71
N ILE A 126 4.77 8.69 -3.03
CA ILE A 126 4.85 7.25 -2.75
C ILE A 126 6.17 6.94 -2.05
N PRO A 127 6.19 6.71 -0.74
CA PRO A 127 7.43 6.32 -0.08
C PRO A 127 7.83 4.90 -0.45
N THR A 128 9.13 4.64 -0.54
CA THR A 128 9.67 3.30 -0.84
C THR A 128 9.67 2.37 0.37
N SER A 129 9.21 2.85 1.52
CA SER A 129 9.16 2.13 2.79
C SER A 129 7.80 2.32 3.45
N GLY A 130 7.27 1.22 3.99
CA GLY A 130 6.07 1.22 4.85
C GLY A 130 6.37 1.50 6.33
N SER A 131 7.64 1.67 6.70
CA SER A 131 8.03 1.87 8.10
C SER A 131 7.42 3.14 8.72
N ASN A 132 6.95 3.01 9.97
CA ASN A 132 6.42 4.14 10.74
C ASN A 132 7.42 5.30 10.87
N LEU A 133 8.73 5.01 10.96
CA LEU A 133 9.77 6.05 11.02
C LEU A 133 9.80 6.93 9.76
N THR A 134 9.65 6.34 8.57
CA THR A 134 9.57 7.09 7.32
C THR A 134 8.29 7.93 7.30
N LEU A 135 7.17 7.36 7.76
CA LEU A 135 5.89 8.06 7.84
C LEU A 135 5.96 9.32 8.72
N ILE A 136 6.50 9.20 9.94
CA ILE A 136 6.64 10.32 10.89
C ILE A 136 7.54 11.44 10.32
N LYS A 137 8.50 11.11 9.45
CA LYS A 137 9.35 12.10 8.78
C LYS A 137 8.63 12.82 7.62
N ILE A 138 7.94 12.07 6.77
CA ILE A 138 7.32 12.63 5.54
C ILE A 138 6.04 13.41 5.83
N LEU A 139 5.24 12.99 6.83
CA LEU A 139 3.97 13.63 7.15
C LEU A 139 4.10 15.14 7.39
N PRO A 140 4.92 15.63 8.34
CA PRO A 140 5.02 17.06 8.60
C PRO A 140 5.52 17.86 7.40
N GLN A 141 6.39 17.27 6.55
CA GLN A 141 6.89 17.93 5.35
C GLN A 141 5.80 18.10 4.30
N LEU A 142 4.99 17.06 4.07
CA LEU A 142 3.88 17.12 3.13
C LEU A 142 2.75 18.02 3.64
N THR A 143 2.45 17.98 4.94
CA THR A 143 1.46 18.86 5.56
C THR A 143 1.86 20.33 5.40
N LEU A 144 3.14 20.65 5.62
CA LEU A 144 3.65 22.00 5.38
C LEU A 144 3.55 22.38 3.90
N LEU A 145 3.87 21.45 3.00
CA LEU A 145 3.78 21.65 1.55
C LEU A 145 2.36 21.99 1.08
N VAL A 146 1.34 21.28 1.58
CA VAL A 146 -0.07 21.56 1.27
C VAL A 146 -0.47 22.96 1.75
N ARG A 147 0.00 23.35 2.94
CA ARG A 147 -0.27 24.70 3.49
C ARG A 147 0.39 25.80 2.68
N GLU A 148 1.59 25.56 2.14
CA GLU A 148 2.31 26.51 1.31
C GLU A 148 1.87 26.54 -0.16
N GLN A 149 1.26 25.46 -0.66
CA GLN A 149 0.81 25.30 -2.04
C GLN A 149 -0.61 24.71 -2.10
N PRO A 150 -1.62 25.43 -1.59
CA PRO A 150 -3.01 24.93 -1.55
C PRO A 150 -3.61 24.73 -2.96
N GLU A 151 -3.06 25.43 -3.96
CA GLU A 151 -3.42 25.26 -5.38
C GLU A 151 -2.97 23.91 -5.96
N SER A 152 -1.94 23.29 -5.37
CA SER A 152 -1.41 22.00 -5.83
C SER A 152 -2.20 20.86 -5.21
N ARG A 153 -2.79 20.00 -6.05
CA ARG A 153 -3.41 18.76 -5.59
C ARG A 153 -2.33 17.77 -5.19
N ILE A 154 -2.22 17.52 -3.89
CA ILE A 154 -1.22 16.65 -3.28
C ILE A 154 -1.96 15.47 -2.67
N HIS A 155 -1.52 14.28 -3.03
CA HIS A 155 -2.05 13.02 -2.52
C HIS A 155 -0.90 12.17 -1.98
N LEU A 156 -1.12 11.49 -0.87
CA LEU A 156 -0.17 10.52 -0.33
C LEU A 156 -0.66 9.10 -0.66
N PHE A 157 0.17 8.28 -1.30
CA PHE A 157 -0.12 6.88 -1.54
C PHE A 157 0.68 6.02 -0.55
N GLY A 158 -0.03 5.42 0.39
CA GLY A 158 0.51 4.64 1.49
C GLY A 158 0.28 3.14 1.38
N TYR A 159 0.69 2.45 2.45
CA TYR A 159 0.63 1.00 2.57
C TYR A 159 -0.44 0.56 3.57
N PRO A 160 -1.07 -0.61 3.40
CA PRO A 160 -2.13 -1.07 4.30
C PRO A 160 -1.68 -1.19 5.77
N GLU A 161 -0.40 -1.44 6.03
CA GLU A 161 0.16 -1.46 7.40
C GLU A 161 -0.03 -0.14 8.16
N TRP A 162 -0.12 1.01 7.47
CA TRP A 162 -0.37 2.31 8.10
C TRP A 162 -1.77 2.45 8.67
N GLN A 163 -2.71 1.59 8.28
CA GLN A 163 -4.05 1.55 8.89
C GLN A 163 -3.97 1.26 10.39
N THR A 164 -2.92 0.58 10.86
CA THR A 164 -2.67 0.34 12.28
C THR A 164 -2.23 1.61 13.03
N TYR A 165 -1.66 2.59 12.32
CA TYR A 165 -1.15 3.86 12.85
C TYR A 165 -2.11 5.04 12.61
N THR A 166 -3.28 4.81 11.98
CA THR A 166 -4.25 5.87 11.65
C THR A 166 -4.75 6.64 12.86
N LYS A 167 -4.75 6.06 14.06
CA LYS A 167 -5.26 6.75 15.26
C LYS A 167 -4.41 7.95 15.65
N ASP A 168 -3.09 7.87 15.48
CA ASP A 168 -2.15 8.92 15.87
C ASP A 168 -1.91 9.96 14.75
N HIS A 169 -2.24 9.62 13.51
CA HIS A 169 -1.93 10.44 12.32
C HIS A 169 -3.17 10.78 11.46
N LEU A 170 -4.37 10.59 12.00
CA LEU A 170 -5.64 10.75 11.27
C LEU A 170 -5.77 12.12 10.60
N GLU A 171 -5.51 13.20 11.34
CA GLU A 171 -5.64 14.58 10.85
C GLU A 171 -4.70 14.85 9.66
N ALA A 172 -3.44 14.37 9.74
CA ALA A 172 -2.48 14.52 8.67
C ALA A 172 -2.90 13.72 7.42
N PHE A 173 -3.48 12.53 7.59
CA PHE A 173 -3.99 11.74 6.47
C PHE A 173 -5.18 12.39 5.76
N PHE A 174 -6.04 13.09 6.53
CA PHE A 174 -7.13 13.88 5.96
C PHE A 174 -6.64 15.12 5.22
N GLU A 175 -5.65 15.85 5.75
CA GLU A 175 -5.05 17.00 5.06
C GLU A 175 -4.32 16.59 3.76
N LEU A 176 -3.79 15.36 3.70
CA LEU A 176 -2.97 14.85 2.59
C LEU A 176 -3.73 14.00 1.56
N ASP A 177 -5.05 13.89 1.69
CA ASP A 177 -5.91 13.01 0.87
C ASP A 177 -5.25 11.65 0.61
N THR A 178 -4.98 10.93 1.70
CA THR A 178 -4.14 9.72 1.65
C THR A 178 -4.89 8.51 1.14
N TYR A 179 -4.35 7.86 0.11
CA TYR A 179 -4.84 6.60 -0.46
C TYR A 179 -4.03 5.42 0.06
N PHE A 180 -4.71 4.35 0.45
CA PHE A 180 -4.07 3.08 0.83
C PHE A 180 -4.66 1.97 -0.02
N TYR A 181 -3.80 1.10 -0.55
CA TYR A 181 -4.29 -0.14 -1.14
C TYR A 181 -4.54 -1.17 -0.04
N SER A 182 -5.60 -1.95 -0.14
CA SER A 182 -5.87 -3.03 0.79
C SER A 182 -6.58 -4.19 0.09
N SER A 183 -6.21 -5.42 0.43
CA SER A 183 -6.98 -6.62 0.08
C SER A 183 -8.20 -6.82 0.96
N PHE A 184 -8.28 -6.10 2.08
CA PHE A 184 -9.35 -6.21 3.05
C PHE A 184 -9.96 -4.82 3.29
N TYR A 185 -11.28 -4.72 3.15
CA TYR A 185 -11.98 -3.49 3.47
C TYR A 185 -12.06 -3.35 5.00
N THR A 186 -11.30 -2.42 5.58
CA THR A 186 -11.45 -2.01 6.98
C THR A 186 -12.05 -0.61 7.02
N ASN A 187 -13.33 -0.50 7.36
CA ASN A 187 -13.97 0.79 7.55
C ASN A 187 -13.57 1.38 8.90
N ASN A 188 -12.51 2.18 8.95
CA ASN A 188 -12.05 2.85 10.16
C ASN A 188 -13.03 3.95 10.66
N LEU A 189 -14.02 4.35 9.85
CA LEU A 189 -15.03 5.35 10.21
C LEU A 189 -16.20 4.77 11.00
N CYS A 190 -16.34 3.44 11.07
CA CYS A 190 -17.52 2.82 11.69
C CYS A 190 -17.56 2.98 13.23
N CYS A 191 -16.49 3.46 13.86
CA CYS A 191 -16.39 3.61 15.31
C CYS A 191 -16.13 5.05 15.79
N LEU A 192 -16.12 6.06 14.91
CA LEU A 192 -16.02 7.45 15.35
C LEU A 192 -17.42 7.98 15.71
N PRO A 193 -17.59 8.65 16.87
CA PRO A 193 -18.85 9.28 17.21
C PRO A 193 -19.19 10.36 16.17
N PRO A 194 -20.46 10.47 15.74
CA PRO A 194 -20.89 11.34 14.63
C PRO A 194 -20.63 12.84 14.87
N SER A 195 -20.23 13.25 16.07
CA SER A 195 -19.86 14.61 16.43
C SER A 195 -18.46 15.05 15.93
N THR A 196 -17.64 14.13 15.43
CA THR A 196 -16.26 14.42 14.98
C THR A 196 -16.09 14.46 13.46
N LEU A 197 -17.16 14.22 12.69
CA LEU A 197 -17.13 14.24 11.23
C LEU A 197 -17.49 15.65 10.71
N PRO A 198 -16.60 16.34 9.96
CA PRO A 198 -16.99 17.52 9.23
C PRO A 198 -18.03 17.17 8.15
N LYS A 199 -19.11 17.96 8.07
CA LYS A 199 -20.31 17.70 7.27
C LYS A 199 -20.08 17.57 5.75
N THR A 200 -18.89 17.87 5.26
CA THR A 200 -18.54 17.83 3.83
C THR A 200 -17.97 16.48 3.38
N THR A 201 -17.67 15.56 4.31
CA THR A 201 -16.86 14.36 4.02
C THR A 201 -17.67 13.09 3.71
N ALA A 202 -19.01 13.15 3.76
CA ALA A 202 -19.85 11.99 3.44
C ALA A 202 -19.86 11.63 1.93
N ASP A 203 -19.54 12.58 1.06
CA ASP A 203 -19.76 12.43 -0.39
C ASP A 203 -18.46 12.16 -1.19
N GLY A 204 -17.29 12.31 -0.57
CA GLY A 204 -15.99 12.17 -1.24
C GLY A 204 -15.34 10.79 -1.13
N MET A 205 -15.39 10.15 0.04
CA MET A 205 -14.73 8.84 0.28
C MET A 205 -15.63 7.63 -0.05
N ALA A 206 -16.95 7.83 -0.18
CA ALA A 206 -17.92 6.73 -0.40
C ALA A 206 -18.19 6.45 -1.89
N ARG A 207 -17.65 7.24 -2.83
CA ARG A 207 -17.93 7.03 -4.25
C ARG A 207 -17.00 5.95 -4.84
N ARG A 208 -17.54 4.73 -4.82
CA ARG A 208 -17.21 3.53 -5.62
C ARG A 208 -15.93 2.77 -5.25
N TRP A 209 -16.10 1.89 -4.27
CA TRP A 209 -15.41 0.60 -4.21
C TRP A 209 -16.45 -0.51 -4.11
N THR A 210 -17.23 -0.68 -5.17
CA THR A 210 -18.01 -1.90 -5.41
C THR A 210 -17.80 -2.28 -6.87
N SER A 211 -16.98 -3.30 -7.08
CA SER A 211 -17.02 -4.09 -8.31
C SER A 211 -18.38 -4.81 -8.32
N ALA A 212 -19.15 -4.57 -9.38
CA ALA A 212 -20.14 -5.54 -9.83
C ALA A 212 -19.43 -6.78 -10.38
#